data_AF-A0A2V6KGP3-F1
#
_entry.id   AF-A0A2V6KGP3-F1
#
_cell.length_a   1.000
_cell.length_b   1.000
_cell.length_c   1.000
_cell.angle_alpha   90.00
_cell.angle_beta   90.00
_cell.angle_gamma   90.00
#
_symmetry.space_group_name_H-M   'P 1'
#
loop_
_entity.id
_entity.type
_entity.pdbx_description
1 polymer ?
#
loop_
_entity_poly.entity_id
_entity_poly.type
_entity_poly.pdbx_seq_one_letter_code
_entity_poly.pdbx_strand_id
1 'polypeptide(L)'
;MRGVVSLAAAFALPLALSDGSSFPGRDYILFFAFSVIFTTLILQGLTLPLLIRKLGITHDGEADEEERRARLEANNAAIELIGKLRASGEFSSDTVDRLRAEYDERVEQLQLCAENPDDCRGEIATPQYQRLQREALRAERQTIIRMRNERVINDDALRRIQRDLDLAEARLTGD
;
A
#
# COMPACT_ATOMS: atom_id res chain seq x y z
N MET A 1 -24.06 4.57 15.67
CA MET A 1 -25.36 4.52 16.40
C MET A 1 -26.60 4.81 15.54
N ARG A 2 -26.50 5.14 14.25
CA ARG A 2 -27.69 5.31 13.39
C ARG A 2 -28.14 3.95 12.84
N GLY A 3 -29.45 3.67 12.87
CA GLY A 3 -30.05 2.43 12.36
C GLY A 3 -30.42 1.40 13.43
N VAL A 4 -29.60 1.20 14.46
CA VAL A 4 -29.84 0.17 15.50
C VAL A 4 -31.13 0.44 16.29
N VAL A 5 -31.40 1.69 16.64
CA VAL A 5 -32.63 2.08 17.37
C VAL A 5 -33.89 1.93 16.49
N SER A 6 -33.80 2.28 15.20
CA SER A 6 -34.92 2.10 14.26
C SER A 6 -35.21 0.63 13.96
N LEU A 7 -34.16 -0.20 13.84
CA LEU A 7 -34.30 -1.64 13.67
C LEU A 7 -34.88 -2.31 14.92
N ALA A 8 -34.40 -1.91 16.10
CA ALA A 8 -34.94 -2.39 17.38
C ALA A 8 -36.42 -2.02 17.56
N ALA A 9 -36.82 -0.79 17.21
CA ALA A 9 -38.22 -0.36 17.25
C ALA A 9 -39.10 -1.14 16.26
N ALA A 10 -38.59 -1.43 15.06
CA ALA A 10 -39.31 -2.22 14.07
C ALA A 10 -39.46 -3.70 14.50
N PHE A 11 -38.44 -4.28 15.13
CA PHE A 11 -38.52 -5.63 15.70
C PHE A 11 -39.36 -5.73 16.97
N ALA A 12 -39.53 -4.63 17.71
CA ALA A 12 -40.40 -4.55 18.89
C ALA A 12 -41.91 -4.58 18.54
N LEU A 13 -42.28 -4.55 17.25
CA LEU A 13 -43.67 -4.69 16.83
C LEU A 13 -44.21 -6.09 17.17
N PRO A 14 -45.37 -6.18 17.88
CA PRO A 14 -45.95 -7.46 18.29
C PRO A 14 -46.21 -8.38 17.10
N LEU A 15 -46.02 -9.69 17.30
CA LEU A 15 -46.34 -10.69 16.28
C LEU A 15 -47.86 -10.87 16.09
N ALA A 16 -48.63 -10.67 17.17
CA ALA A 16 -50.08 -10.78 17.18
C ALA A 16 -50.72 -9.70 18.06
N LEU A 17 -51.96 -9.33 17.75
CA LEU A 17 -52.81 -8.46 18.55
C LEU A 17 -53.32 -9.22 19.79
N SER A 18 -53.88 -8.47 20.74
CA SER A 18 -54.49 -9.00 21.98
C SER A 18 -55.62 -10.03 21.74
N ASP A 19 -56.15 -10.07 20.51
CA ASP A 19 -57.20 -10.97 20.04
C ASP A 19 -56.64 -12.19 19.25
N GLY A 20 -55.32 -12.41 19.29
CA GLY A 20 -54.64 -13.55 18.65
C GLY A 20 -54.45 -13.45 17.13
N SER A 21 -54.99 -12.42 16.48
CA SER A 21 -54.80 -12.15 15.05
C SER A 21 -53.41 -11.56 14.76
N SER A 22 -52.80 -11.91 13.62
CA SER A 22 -51.48 -11.41 13.21
C SER A 22 -51.48 -9.89 13.05
N PHE A 23 -50.37 -9.22 13.42
CA PHE A 23 -50.25 -7.78 13.27
C PHE A 23 -50.34 -7.36 11.78
N PRO A 24 -51.32 -6.52 11.40
CA PRO A 24 -51.57 -6.20 10.01
C PRO A 24 -50.39 -5.41 9.43
N GLY A 25 -49.84 -5.90 8.33
CA GLY A 25 -48.81 -5.21 7.54
C GLY A 25 -47.43 -5.09 8.19
N ARG A 26 -47.14 -5.91 9.22
CA ARG A 26 -45.83 -5.95 9.89
C ARG A 26 -44.66 -6.13 8.92
N ASP A 27 -44.82 -7.04 7.94
CA ASP A 27 -43.77 -7.35 6.97
C ASP A 27 -43.49 -6.16 6.04
N TYR A 28 -44.51 -5.38 5.67
CA TYR A 28 -44.33 -4.15 4.91
C TYR A 28 -43.59 -3.09 5.73
N ILE A 29 -43.91 -2.95 7.02
CA ILE A 29 -43.23 -1.99 7.91
C ILE A 29 -41.75 -2.36 8.08
N LEU A 30 -41.45 -3.64 8.28
CA LEU A 30 -40.07 -4.14 8.36
C LEU A 30 -39.32 -3.93 7.04
N PHE A 31 -39.97 -4.21 5.91
CA PHE A 31 -39.39 -4.02 4.59
C PHE A 31 -39.03 -2.54 4.32
N PHE A 32 -39.94 -1.61 4.64
CA PHE A 32 -39.68 -0.18 4.48
C PHE A 32 -38.61 0.32 5.46
N ALA A 33 -38.65 -0.10 6.72
CA ALA A 33 -37.63 0.28 7.71
C ALA A 33 -36.23 -0.18 7.27
N PHE A 34 -36.10 -1.43 6.82
CA PHE A 34 -34.84 -1.94 6.30
C PHE A 34 -34.38 -1.19 5.05
N SER A 35 -35.28 -0.99 4.08
CA SER A 35 -34.98 -0.28 2.84
C SER A 35 -34.48 1.15 3.09
N VAL A 36 -35.14 1.89 3.98
CA VAL A 36 -34.73 3.26 4.33
C VAL A 36 -33.37 3.28 5.01
N ILE A 37 -33.11 2.36 5.96
CA ILE A 37 -31.79 2.26 6.61
C ILE A 37 -30.72 1.92 5.57
N PHE A 38 -30.96 0.94 4.71
CA PHE A 38 -30.01 0.52 3.68
C PHE A 38 -29.70 1.65 2.69
N THR A 39 -30.72 2.31 2.16
CA THR A 39 -30.54 3.45 1.25
C THR A 39 -29.80 4.60 1.91
N THR A 40 -30.10 4.91 3.18
CA THR A 40 -29.41 6.01 3.89
C THR A 40 -27.95 5.68 4.18
N LEU A 41 -27.63 4.42 4.51
CA LEU A 41 -26.24 3.98 4.71
C LEU A 41 -25.44 4.02 3.39
N ILE A 42 -26.03 3.55 2.29
CA ILE A 42 -25.38 3.61 0.97
C ILE A 42 -25.19 5.06 0.55
N LEU A 43 -26.24 5.88 0.65
CA LEU A 43 -26.18 7.25 0.21
C LEU A 43 -25.15 8.04 1.02
N GLN A 44 -25.14 7.90 2.36
CA GLN A 44 -24.13 8.52 3.24
C GLN A 44 -22.73 7.97 2.98
N GLY A 45 -22.58 6.65 2.82
CA GLY A 45 -21.31 6.00 2.54
C GLY A 45 -20.68 6.46 1.22
N LEU A 46 -21.49 6.68 0.19
CA LEU A 46 -21.00 7.17 -1.11
C LEU A 46 -20.84 8.70 -1.16
N THR A 47 -21.60 9.47 -0.37
CA THR A 47 -21.47 10.94 -0.34
C THR A 47 -20.29 11.41 0.49
N LEU A 48 -19.91 10.71 1.56
CA LEU A 48 -18.77 11.08 2.40
C LEU A 48 -17.44 11.21 1.62
N PRO A 49 -17.01 10.26 0.77
CA PRO A 49 -15.74 10.39 0.03
C PRO A 49 -15.75 11.56 -0.95
N LEU A 50 -16.88 11.82 -1.61
CA LEU A 50 -17.03 13.00 -2.48
C LEU A 50 -16.98 14.30 -1.68
N LEU A 51 -17.58 14.33 -0.49
CA LEU A 51 -17.59 15.49 0.39
C LEU A 51 -16.21 15.77 0.98
N ILE A 52 -15.49 14.72 1.44
CA ILE A 52 -14.10 14.81 1.91
C ILE A 52 -13.21 15.39 0.81
N ARG A 53 -13.35 14.88 -0.42
CA ARG A 53 -12.59 15.38 -1.58
C ARG A 53 -12.92 16.82 -1.94
N LYS A 54 -14.17 17.25 -1.75
CA LYS A 54 -14.62 18.63 -2.02
C LYS A 54 -14.22 19.63 -0.92
N LEU A 55 -14.14 19.19 0.34
CA LEU A 55 -13.71 20.02 1.47
C LEU A 55 -12.19 20.10 1.61
N GLY A 56 -11.42 19.34 0.81
CA GLY A 56 -9.97 19.37 0.87
C GLY A 56 -9.40 18.84 2.18
N ILE A 57 -10.15 17.99 2.89
CA ILE A 57 -9.68 17.30 4.09
C ILE A 57 -8.80 16.15 3.61
N THR A 58 -7.59 16.48 3.20
CA THR A 58 -6.49 15.53 3.03
C THR A 58 -6.03 15.15 4.44
N HIS A 59 -5.70 13.89 4.68
CA HIS A 59 -4.98 13.47 5.89
C HIS A 59 -3.78 14.41 6.11
N ASP A 60 -3.47 14.74 7.36
CA ASP A 60 -2.49 15.76 7.80
C ASP A 60 -1.22 15.79 6.95
N GLY A 61 -1.26 16.50 5.82
CA GLY A 61 -0.13 16.59 4.89
C GLY A 61 1.06 17.33 5.52
N GLU A 62 0.81 18.08 6.59
CA GLU A 62 1.87 18.71 7.40
C GLU A 62 2.72 17.68 8.14
N ALA A 63 2.13 16.61 8.69
CA ALA A 63 2.89 15.56 9.37
C ALA A 63 3.72 14.73 8.38
N ASP A 64 3.14 14.39 7.22
CA ASP A 64 3.85 13.69 6.14
C ASP A 64 4.97 14.56 5.54
N GLU A 65 4.76 15.88 5.43
CA GLU A 65 5.77 16.83 4.96
C GLU A 65 6.94 16.97 5.96
N GLU A 66 6.65 17.12 7.25
CA GLU A 66 7.65 17.19 8.31
C GLU A 66 8.48 15.91 8.38
N GLU A 67 7.83 14.74 8.33
CA GLU A 67 8.53 13.46 8.29
C GLU A 67 9.41 13.33 7.05
N ARG A 68 8.90 13.71 5.87
CA ARG A 68 9.67 13.65 4.62
C ARG A 68 10.90 14.54 4.67
N ARG A 69 10.78 15.77 5.20
CA ARG A 69 11.91 16.68 5.40
C ARG A 69 12.95 16.09 6.35
N ALA A 70 12.51 15.54 7.48
CA ALA A 70 13.41 14.89 8.43
C ALA A 70 14.15 13.70 7.80
N ARG A 71 13.46 12.89 6.99
CA ARG A 71 14.06 11.78 6.24
C ARG A 71 15.07 12.27 5.20
N LEU A 72 14.77 13.32 4.44
CA LEU A 72 15.71 13.91 3.48
C LEU A 72 16.97 14.40 4.18
N GLU A 73 16.83 15.13 5.29
CA GLU A 73 17.96 15.64 6.06
C GLU A 73 18.83 14.51 6.62
N ALA A 74 18.20 13.45 7.16
CA ALA A 74 18.91 12.28 7.67
C ALA A 74 19.70 11.53 6.57
N ASN A 75 19.10 11.32 5.39
CA ASN A 75 19.79 10.66 4.28
C ASN A 75 20.94 11.52 3.75
N ASN A 76 20.76 12.84 3.63
CA ASN A 76 21.84 13.75 3.23
C ASN A 76 23.00 13.75 4.23
N ALA A 77 22.72 13.72 5.52
CA ALA A 77 23.74 13.60 6.56
C ALA A 77 24.54 12.28 6.45
N ALA A 78 23.86 11.18 6.12
CA ALA A 78 24.51 9.89 5.85
C ALA A 78 25.42 9.98 4.61
N ILE A 79 24.97 10.60 3.51
CA ILE A 79 25.78 10.79 2.29
C ILE A 79 27.04 11.61 2.58
N GLU A 80 26.93 12.65 3.42
CA GLU A 80 28.08 13.45 3.85
C GLU A 80 29.08 12.62 4.66
N LEU A 81 28.59 11.82 5.62
CA LEU A 81 29.43 10.91 6.42
C LEU A 81 30.14 9.89 5.53
N ILE A 82 29.43 9.27 4.59
CA ILE A 82 29.99 8.32 3.63
C ILE A 82 31.10 9.00 2.80
N GLY A 83 30.92 10.26 2.40
CA GLY A 83 31.96 11.06 1.74
C GLY A 83 33.21 11.27 2.60
N LYS A 84 33.05 11.53 3.90
CA LYS A 84 34.17 11.65 4.85
C LYS A 84 34.91 10.31 5.04
N LEU A 85 34.16 9.21 5.15
CA LEU A 85 34.73 7.86 5.28
C LEU A 85 35.43 7.40 3.99
N ARG A 86 34.98 7.88 2.82
CA ARG A 86 35.72 7.68 1.57
C ARG A 86 37.12 8.29 1.65
N ALA A 87 37.22 9.50 2.22
CA ALA A 87 38.48 10.23 2.33
C ALA A 87 39.42 9.64 3.41
N SER A 88 38.88 8.97 4.43
CA SER A 88 39.71 8.30 5.46
C SER A 88 40.37 7.02 4.95
N GLY A 89 39.83 6.40 3.89
CA GLY A 89 40.36 5.16 3.31
C GLY A 89 40.17 3.92 4.19
N GLU A 90 39.32 4.01 5.22
CA GLU A 90 39.06 2.92 6.18
C GLU A 90 38.25 1.78 5.56
N PHE A 91 37.49 2.07 4.51
CA PHE A 91 36.64 1.12 3.79
C PHE A 91 37.05 1.03 2.31
N SER A 92 36.74 -0.10 1.66
CA SER A 92 36.99 -0.24 0.22
C SER A 92 36.14 0.75 -0.58
N SER A 93 36.69 1.27 -1.68
CA SER A 93 35.98 2.23 -2.55
C SER A 93 34.67 1.68 -3.08
N ASP A 94 34.64 0.39 -3.44
CA ASP A 94 33.46 -0.31 -3.94
C ASP A 94 32.33 -0.38 -2.89
N THR A 95 32.67 -0.68 -1.63
CA THR A 95 31.68 -0.71 -0.55
C THR A 95 31.11 0.69 -0.26
N VAL A 96 31.96 1.70 -0.29
CA VAL A 96 31.56 3.11 -0.09
C VAL A 96 30.68 3.60 -1.24
N ASP A 97 31.05 3.31 -2.49
CA ASP A 97 30.29 3.71 -3.67
C ASP A 97 28.93 3.00 -3.74
N ARG A 98 28.87 1.71 -3.40
CA ARG A 98 27.61 0.96 -3.31
C ARG A 98 26.66 1.54 -2.26
N LEU A 99 27.17 1.81 -1.05
CA LEU A 99 26.34 2.38 0.02
C LEU A 99 25.87 3.78 -0.34
N ARG A 100 26.74 4.59 -0.97
CA ARG A 100 26.37 5.93 -1.43
C ARG A 100 25.22 5.88 -2.45
N ALA A 101 25.29 4.99 -3.43
CA ALA A 101 24.25 4.82 -4.44
C ALA A 101 22.88 4.48 -3.82
N GLU A 102 22.86 3.65 -2.77
CA GLU A 102 21.61 3.32 -2.06
C GLU A 102 20.99 4.54 -1.37
N TYR A 103 21.81 5.41 -0.75
CA TYR A 103 21.31 6.64 -0.14
C TYR A 103 20.89 7.69 -1.17
N ASP A 104 21.60 7.79 -2.30
CA ASP A 104 21.24 8.68 -3.40
C ASP A 104 19.86 8.29 -3.99
N GLU A 105 19.61 6.98 -4.20
CA GLU A 105 18.30 6.47 -4.67
C GLU A 105 17.16 6.82 -3.68
N ARG A 106 17.41 6.68 -2.37
CA ARG A 106 16.42 7.07 -1.33
C ARG A 106 16.10 8.56 -1.35
N VAL A 107 17.10 9.42 -1.56
CA VAL A 107 16.90 10.87 -1.65
C VAL A 107 16.10 11.22 -2.91
N GLU A 108 16.45 10.66 -4.06
CA GLU A 108 15.72 10.87 -5.32
C GLU A 108 14.25 10.47 -5.16
N GLN A 109 13.99 9.32 -4.56
CA GLN A 109 12.63 8.85 -4.32
C GLN A 109 11.83 9.79 -3.40
N LEU A 110 12.44 10.27 -2.30
CA LEU A 110 11.80 11.25 -1.40
C LEU A 110 11.52 12.59 -2.09
N GLN A 111 12.35 12.99 -3.05
CA GLN A 111 12.16 14.21 -3.84
C GLN A 111 11.03 14.06 -4.88
N LEU A 112 11.00 12.94 -5.61
CA LEU A 112 9.88 12.62 -6.51
C LEU A 112 8.54 12.61 -5.76
N CYS A 113 8.57 12.12 -4.52
CA CYS A 113 7.42 12.14 -3.63
C CYS A 113 6.96 13.54 -3.21
N ALA A 114 7.86 14.53 -3.17
CA ALA A 114 7.53 15.92 -2.91
C ALA A 114 6.77 16.55 -4.10
N GLU A 115 7.12 16.16 -5.33
CA GLU A 115 6.51 16.69 -6.54
C GLU A 115 5.14 16.05 -6.86
N ASN A 116 4.96 14.77 -6.53
CA ASN A 116 3.70 14.02 -6.74
C ASN A 116 3.26 13.23 -5.49
N PRO A 117 2.53 13.87 -4.55
CA PRO A 117 2.08 13.23 -3.31
C PRO A 117 1.15 12.02 -3.52
N ASP A 118 0.39 11.99 -4.61
CA ASP A 118 -0.51 10.89 -4.94
C ASP A 118 0.23 9.61 -5.37
N ASP A 119 1.49 9.72 -5.82
CA ASP A 119 2.33 8.58 -6.22
C ASP A 119 3.04 7.95 -5.01
N CYS A 120 2.96 8.57 -3.83
CA CYS A 120 3.59 8.08 -2.60
C CYS A 120 2.72 7.11 -1.79
N ARG A 121 1.48 6.87 -2.22
CA ARG A 121 0.50 6.13 -1.42
C ARG A 121 0.60 4.60 -1.52
N GLY A 122 1.55 4.07 -2.29
CA GLY A 122 1.80 2.63 -2.37
C GLY A 122 3.04 2.31 -3.20
N GLU A 123 3.96 1.55 -2.59
CA GLU A 123 5.15 0.94 -3.18
C GLU A 123 6.13 1.86 -3.93
N ILE A 124 7.18 2.23 -3.19
CA ILE A 124 8.63 2.41 -3.46
C ILE A 124 9.20 2.56 -4.90
N ALA A 125 8.47 2.34 -5.98
CA ALA A 125 8.99 2.41 -7.35
C ALA A 125 7.94 2.99 -8.30
N THR A 126 8.30 4.03 -9.05
CA THR A 126 7.46 4.53 -10.14
C THR A 126 7.06 3.37 -11.06
N PRO A 127 5.85 3.39 -11.66
CA PRO A 127 5.36 2.28 -12.49
C PRO A 127 6.28 1.90 -13.66
N GLN A 128 7.13 2.83 -14.13
CA GLN A 128 8.13 2.57 -15.17
C GLN A 128 9.33 1.80 -14.62
N TYR A 129 9.82 2.14 -13.43
CA TYR A 129 10.93 1.45 -12.77
C TYR A 129 10.55 0.02 -12.39
N GLN A 130 9.34 -0.19 -11.85
CA GLN A 130 8.82 -1.54 -11.58
C GLN A 130 8.77 -2.41 -12.84
N ARG A 131 8.34 -1.83 -13.98
CA ARG A 131 8.32 -2.55 -15.27
C ARG A 131 9.73 -2.93 -15.70
N LEU A 132 10.69 -2.01 -15.61
CA LEU A 132 12.08 -2.27 -15.97
C LEU A 132 12.70 -3.36 -15.09
N GLN A 133 12.47 -3.31 -13.77
CA GLN A 133 12.95 -4.34 -12.85
C GLN A 133 12.32 -5.72 -13.13
N ARG A 134 11.01 -5.78 -13.43
CA ARG A 134 10.35 -7.03 -13.84
C ARG A 134 10.96 -7.61 -15.13
N GLU A 135 11.30 -6.77 -16.10
CA GLU A 135 11.98 -7.22 -17.32
C GLU A 135 13.39 -7.75 -17.03
N ALA A 136 14.15 -7.09 -16.16
CA ALA A 136 15.48 -7.54 -15.75
C ALA A 136 15.42 -8.90 -15.03
N LEU A 137 14.51 -9.07 -14.07
CA LEU A 137 14.31 -10.33 -13.34
C LEU A 137 13.92 -11.48 -14.29
N ARG A 138 13.11 -11.22 -15.32
CA ARG A 138 12.77 -12.22 -16.34
C ARG A 138 13.99 -12.68 -17.13
N ALA A 139 14.85 -11.74 -17.54
CA ALA A 139 16.09 -12.07 -18.26
C ALA A 139 17.06 -12.89 -17.39
N GLU A 140 17.14 -12.59 -16.10
CA GLU A 140 17.95 -13.32 -15.13
C GLU A 140 17.46 -14.77 -14.97
N ARG A 141 16.15 -14.97 -14.76
CA ARG A 141 15.54 -16.32 -14.68
C ARG A 141 15.84 -17.15 -15.93
N GLN A 142 15.68 -16.57 -17.12
CA GLN A 142 15.95 -17.28 -18.39
C GLN A 142 17.42 -17.72 -18.49
N THR A 143 18.34 -16.87 -18.04
CA THR A 143 19.78 -17.16 -18.06
C THR A 143 20.12 -18.32 -17.14
N ILE A 144 19.58 -18.34 -15.91
CA ILE A 144 19.83 -19.40 -14.93
C ILE A 144 19.23 -20.73 -15.42
N ILE A 145 18.03 -20.71 -16.01
CA ILE A 145 17.42 -21.90 -16.61
C ILE A 145 18.29 -22.45 -17.76
N ARG A 146 18.81 -21.57 -18.63
CA ARG A 146 19.74 -21.96 -19.69
C ARG A 146 21.01 -22.60 -19.12
N MET A 147 21.63 -21.98 -18.12
CA MET A 147 22.82 -22.53 -17.45
C MET A 147 22.56 -23.91 -16.83
N ARG A 148 21.35 -24.15 -16.30
CA ARG A 148 20.97 -25.48 -15.81
C ARG A 148 20.86 -26.48 -16.96
N ASN A 149 20.22 -26.10 -18.06
CA ASN A 149 20.06 -26.95 -19.24
C ASN A 149 21.42 -27.30 -19.88
N GLU A 150 22.37 -26.36 -19.84
CA GLU A 150 23.76 -26.54 -20.29
C GLU A 150 24.63 -27.31 -19.27
N ARG A 151 24.05 -27.75 -18.14
CA ARG A 151 24.73 -28.45 -17.03
C ARG A 151 25.87 -27.65 -16.39
N VAL A 152 25.87 -26.32 -16.53
CA VAL A 152 26.81 -25.43 -15.83
C VAL A 152 26.49 -25.36 -14.34
N ILE A 153 25.21 -25.43 -13.98
CA ILE A 153 24.73 -25.46 -12.59
C ILE A 153 23.87 -26.69 -12.32
N ASN A 154 23.86 -27.15 -11.05
CA ASN A 154 23.01 -28.25 -10.60
C ASN A 154 21.63 -27.76 -10.09
N ASP A 155 20.71 -28.69 -9.86
CA ASP A 155 19.35 -28.36 -9.41
C ASP A 155 19.32 -27.72 -8.02
N ASP A 156 20.30 -27.99 -7.16
CA ASP A 156 20.40 -27.34 -5.84
C ASP A 156 20.79 -25.86 -5.95
N ALA A 157 21.73 -25.52 -6.83
CA ALA A 157 22.10 -24.15 -7.14
C ALA A 157 20.92 -23.41 -7.79
N LEU A 158 20.22 -24.04 -8.75
CA LEU A 158 19.01 -23.47 -9.36
C LEU A 158 17.96 -23.15 -8.29
N ARG A 159 17.65 -24.09 -7.38
CA ARG A 159 16.65 -23.90 -6.31
C ARG A 159 17.02 -22.79 -5.33
N ARG A 160 18.31 -22.58 -5.04
CA ARG A 160 18.76 -21.47 -4.20
C ARG A 160 18.55 -20.14 -4.91
N ILE A 161 19.06 -20.01 -6.13
CA ILE A 161 19.00 -18.76 -6.88
C ILE A 161 17.53 -18.40 -7.21
N GLN A 162 16.68 -19.37 -7.55
CA GLN A 162 15.25 -19.11 -7.78
C GLN A 162 14.55 -18.55 -6.55
N ARG A 163 14.86 -19.04 -5.34
CA ARG A 163 14.29 -18.48 -4.09
C ARG A 163 14.68 -17.03 -3.87
N ASP A 164 15.92 -16.67 -4.20
CA ASP A 164 16.39 -15.29 -4.06
C ASP A 164 15.69 -14.36 -5.06
N LEU A 165 15.45 -14.84 -6.29
CA LEU A 165 14.67 -14.11 -7.29
C LEU A 165 13.18 -13.99 -6.95
N ASP A 166 12.57 -15.04 -6.39
CA ASP A 166 11.20 -15.01 -5.90
C ASP A 166 11.05 -14.00 -4.74
N LEU A 167 12.05 -13.92 -3.84
CA LEU A 167 12.09 -12.91 -2.78
C LEU A 167 12.23 -11.48 -3.32
N ALA A 168 13.05 -11.29 -4.38
CA ALA A 168 13.17 -10.00 -5.03
C ALA A 168 11.85 -9.58 -5.71
N GLU A 169 11.15 -10.51 -6.35
CA GLU A 169 9.85 -10.24 -6.99
C GLU A 169 8.72 -9.98 -5.99
N ALA A 170 8.71 -10.69 -4.84
CA ALA A 170 7.77 -10.45 -3.75
C ALA A 170 7.88 -9.02 -3.20
N ARG A 171 9.11 -8.50 -3.05
CA ARG A 171 9.35 -7.11 -2.62
C ARG A 171 8.86 -6.06 -3.62
N LEU A 172 8.64 -6.44 -4.89
CA LEU A 172 8.14 -5.55 -5.95
C LEU A 172 6.63 -5.64 -6.18
N THR A 173 5.97 -6.58 -5.52
CA THR A 173 4.54 -6.85 -5.73
C THR A 173 3.71 -6.62 -4.47
N GLY A 174 4.36 -6.40 -3.32
CA GLY A 174 3.71 -5.79 -2.14
C GLY A 174 2.67 -6.66 -1.45
N ASP A 175 2.74 -7.98 -1.61
CA ASP A 175 1.90 -8.97 -0.90
C ASP A 175 2.59 -9.55 0.34
#